data_AF-A0A3C2DFS4-F1
#
_entry.id   AF-A0A3C2DFS4-F1
#
_cell.length_a   1.000
_cell.length_b   1.000
_cell.length_c   1.000
_cell.angle_alpha   90.00
_cell.angle_beta   90.00
_cell.angle_gamma   90.00
#
_symmetry.space_group_name_H-M   'P 1'
#
loop_
_entity.id
_entity.type
_entity.pdbx_description
1 polymer ?
#
loop_
_entity_poly.entity_id
_entity_poly.type
_entity_poly.pdbx_seq_one_letter_code
_entity_poly.pdbx_strand_id
1 'polypeptide(L)'
;MRIHGIFTDHPASVGETWRQHARFALSTAGTLTAAALAAAVHAVVPALFPTTASRAIDRLHERVHGIRGSDAARITTVERSAA
;
A
#
# COMPACT_ATOMS: atom_id res chain seq x y z
N MET A 1 -3.05 -27.57 13.09
CA MET A 1 -3.11 -26.42 12.16
C MET A 1 -1.83 -25.61 12.33
N ARG A 2 -0.84 -25.74 11.42
CA ARG A 2 0.44 -25.04 11.56
C ARG A 2 0.31 -23.64 10.98
N ILE A 3 0.21 -22.65 11.87
CA ILE A 3 0.09 -21.21 11.55
C ILE A 3 1.35 -20.68 10.83
N HIS A 4 2.42 -21.49 10.74
CA HIS A 4 3.70 -21.09 10.17
C HIS A 4 3.65 -20.89 8.64
N GLY A 5 2.91 -21.71 7.88
CA GLY A 5 2.96 -21.69 6.40
C GLY A 5 2.40 -20.41 5.76
N ILE A 6 1.31 -19.87 6.30
CA ILE A 6 0.66 -18.67 5.71
C ILE A 6 1.56 -17.43 5.79
N PHE A 7 2.37 -17.31 6.86
CA PHE A 7 3.22 -16.14 7.07
C PHE A 7 4.64 -16.32 6.50
N THR A 8 5.15 -17.55 6.36
CA THR A 8 6.51 -17.77 5.83
C THR A 8 6.54 -18.14 4.35
N ASP A 9 5.53 -18.83 3.81
CA ASP A 9 5.55 -19.30 2.42
C ASP A 9 5.36 -18.14 1.43
N HIS A 10 4.57 -17.12 1.80
CA HIS A 10 4.40 -15.93 0.95
C HIS A 10 5.68 -15.11 0.77
N PRO A 11 6.39 -14.64 1.83
CA PRO A 11 7.65 -13.92 1.67
C PRO A 11 8.77 -14.80 1.07
N ALA A 12 8.80 -16.10 1.39
CA ALA A 12 9.76 -17.03 0.76
C ALA A 12 9.52 -17.19 -0.76
N SER A 13 8.27 -17.12 -1.22
CA SER A 13 7.93 -17.21 -2.66
C SER A 13 8.40 -16.00 -3.49
N VAL A 14 8.66 -14.86 -2.85
CA VAL A 14 9.20 -13.64 -3.48
C VAL A 14 10.65 -13.33 -3.07
N GLY A 15 11.30 -14.25 -2.34
CA GLY A 15 12.71 -14.09 -1.94
C GLY A 15 12.97 -13.03 -0.86
N GLU A 16 11.93 -12.53 -0.18
CA GLU A 16 12.07 -11.57 0.92
C GLU A 16 12.13 -12.27 2.27
N THR A 17 12.87 -11.70 3.22
CA THR A 17 12.76 -12.17 4.61
C THR A 17 11.41 -11.74 5.19
N TRP A 18 10.78 -12.58 6.01
CA TRP A 18 9.53 -12.24 6.72
C TRP A 18 9.57 -10.86 7.41
N ARG A 19 10.74 -10.49 7.96
CA ARG A 19 10.95 -9.18 8.60
C ARG A 19 10.90 -8.01 7.62
N GLN A 20 11.46 -8.15 6.41
CA GLN A 20 11.37 -7.11 5.38
C GLN A 20 9.92 -6.90 4.95
N HIS A 21 9.22 -7.99 4.67
CA HIS A 21 7.83 -7.96 4.25
C HIS A 21 6.92 -7.38 5.35
N ALA A 22 7.05 -7.87 6.58
CA ALA A 22 6.29 -7.37 7.72
C ALA A 22 6.57 -5.89 8.00
N ARG A 23 7.84 -5.44 7.92
CA ARG A 23 8.19 -4.02 8.12
C ARG A 23 7.59 -3.12 7.04
N PHE A 24 7.62 -3.57 5.78
CA PHE A 24 6.97 -2.83 4.69
C PHE A 24 5.47 -2.74 4.90
N ALA A 25 4.80 -3.88 5.12
CA ALA A 25 3.36 -3.93 5.34
C ALA A 25 2.92 -3.08 6.55
N LEU A 26 3.61 -3.17 7.68
CA LEU A 26 3.33 -2.39 8.88
C LEU A 26 3.57 -0.89 8.67
N SER A 27 4.62 -0.50 7.93
CA SER A 27 4.86 0.91 7.60
C SER A 27 3.75 1.49 6.72
N THR A 28 3.25 0.71 5.77
CA THR A 28 2.13 1.08 4.89
C THR A 28 0.83 1.20 5.69
N ALA A 29 0.53 0.21 6.53
CA ALA A 29 -0.64 0.22 7.41
C ALA A 29 -0.65 1.41 8.38
N GLY A 30 0.50 1.74 8.98
CA GLY A 30 0.62 2.90 9.87
C GLY A 30 0.34 4.22 9.15
N THR A 31 0.84 4.37 7.91
CA THR A 31 0.60 5.58 7.10
C THR A 31 -0.88 5.72 6.70
N LEU A 32 -1.52 4.61 6.32
CA LEU A 32 -2.97 4.59 6.03
C LEU A 32 -3.80 4.99 7.24
N THR A 33 -3.46 4.43 8.41
CA THR A 33 -4.15 4.74 9.67
C THR A 33 -4.02 6.23 10.01
N ALA A 34 -2.83 6.81 9.85
CA ALA A 34 -2.61 8.24 10.06
C ALA A 34 -3.42 9.10 9.07
N ALA A 35 -3.48 8.70 7.80
CA ALA A 35 -4.29 9.39 6.79
C ALA A 35 -5.79 9.38 7.14
N ALA A 36 -6.30 8.21 7.56
CA ALA A 36 -7.69 8.05 7.97
C ALA A 36 -8.03 8.91 9.21
N LEU A 37 -7.15 8.91 10.23
CA LEU A 37 -7.32 9.75 11.41
C LEU A 37 -7.29 11.24 11.07
N ALA A 38 -6.36 11.67 10.19
CA ALA A 38 -6.29 13.05 9.74
C ALA A 38 -7.57 13.48 9.00
N ALA A 39 -8.11 12.63 8.12
CA ALA A 39 -9.37 12.88 7.43
C ALA A 39 -10.56 12.94 8.41
N ALA A 40 -10.61 12.05 9.41
CA ALA A 40 -11.66 12.05 10.42
C ALA A 40 -11.64 13.33 11.27
N VAL A 41 -10.45 13.78 11.71
CA VAL A 41 -10.32 15.05 12.42
C VAL A 41 -10.69 16.23 11.54
N HIS A 42 -10.28 16.24 10.26
CA HIS A 42 -10.65 17.27 9.30
C HIS A 42 -12.16 17.36 9.06
N ALA A 43 -12.86 16.21 9.04
CA ALA A 43 -14.31 16.18 8.89
C ALA A 43 -15.05 16.84 10.06
N VAL A 44 -14.49 16.77 11.28
CA VAL A 44 -15.04 17.43 12.47
C VAL A 44 -14.58 18.89 12.55
N VAL A 45 -13.32 19.16 12.20
CA VAL A 45 -12.68 20.47 12.25
C VAL A 45 -11.98 20.76 10.92
N PRO A 46 -12.67 21.40 9.95
CA PRO A 46 -12.14 21.63 8.59
C PRO A 46 -10.84 22.43 8.53
N ALA A 47 -10.51 23.21 9.56
CA ALA A 47 -9.24 23.96 9.60
C ALA A 47 -8.02 23.07 9.90
N LEU A 48 -8.22 21.86 10.44
CA LEU A 48 -7.12 20.96 10.82
C LEU A 48 -6.84 19.96 9.71
N PHE A 49 -5.56 19.71 9.45
CA PHE A 49 -5.06 18.69 8.50
C PHE A 49 -5.60 18.77 7.05
N PRO A 50 -5.76 19.97 6.43
CA PRO A 50 -6.44 20.12 5.13
C PRO A 50 -5.79 19.36 3.96
N THR A 51 -4.51 19.02 4.07
CA THR A 51 -3.74 18.35 3.01
C THR A 51 -3.04 17.08 3.50
N THR A 52 -3.22 16.71 4.77
CA THR A 52 -2.45 15.63 5.39
C THR A 52 -2.88 14.26 4.89
N ALA A 53 -4.19 14.03 4.78
CA ALA A 53 -4.73 12.78 4.27
C ALA A 53 -4.33 12.56 2.80
N SER A 54 -4.51 13.56 1.95
CA SER A 54 -4.16 13.48 0.52
C SER A 54 -2.68 13.21 0.30
N ARG A 55 -1.78 13.98 0.94
CA ARG A 55 -0.33 13.74 0.82
C ARG A 55 0.10 12.36 1.32
N ALA A 56 -0.54 11.84 2.36
CA ALA A 56 -0.24 10.50 2.87
C ALA A 56 -0.66 9.41 1.87
N ILE A 57 -1.82 9.58 1.20
CA ILE A 57 -2.29 8.69 0.15
C ILE A 57 -1.38 8.78 -1.08
N ASP A 58 -0.98 9.98 -1.52
CA ASP A 58 -0.06 10.15 -2.66
C ASP A 58 1.26 9.43 -2.41
N ARG A 59 1.84 9.62 -1.22
CA ARG A 59 3.07 8.93 -0.81
C ARG A 59 2.90 7.41 -0.77
N LEU A 60 1.75 6.92 -0.34
CA LEU A 60 1.43 5.48 -0.34
C LEU A 60 1.30 4.95 -1.78
N HIS A 61 0.63 5.70 -2.65
CA HIS A 61 0.45 5.36 -4.05
C HIS A 61 1.82 5.26 -4.75
N GLU A 62 2.70 6.25 -4.57
CA GLU A 62 4.08 6.21 -5.07
C GLU A 62 4.86 5.01 -4.51
N ARG A 63 4.69 4.68 -3.23
CA ARG A 63 5.44 3.61 -2.58
C ARG A 63 4.99 2.21 -2.98
N VAL A 64 3.70 2.04 -3.30
CA VAL A 64 3.11 0.77 -3.75
C VAL A 64 3.23 0.59 -5.27
N HIS A 65 3.07 1.66 -6.05
CA HIS A 65 3.05 1.63 -7.50
C HIS A 65 4.34 2.08 -8.18
N GLY A 66 5.20 2.86 -7.50
CA GLY A 66 6.50 3.29 -8.02
C GLY A 66 7.50 2.15 -8.26
N ILE A 67 7.25 0.97 -7.68
CA ILE A 67 7.99 -0.27 -7.97
C ILE A 67 7.37 -1.04 -9.16
N ARG A 68 6.09 -0.77 -9.51
CA ARG A 68 5.32 -1.46 -10.55
C ARG A 68 5.29 -0.75 -11.90
N GLY A 69 6.26 0.12 -12.19
CA GLY A 69 6.38 0.80 -13.49
C GLY A 69 6.41 -0.15 -14.70
N SER A 70 6.69 -1.45 -14.49
CA SER A 70 6.72 -2.49 -15.52
C SER A 70 5.40 -3.27 -15.69
N ASP A 71 4.49 -3.28 -14.70
CA ASP A 71 3.27 -4.11 -14.70
C ASP A 71 2.01 -3.34 -15.12
N ALA A 72 1.98 -2.01 -14.98
CA ALA A 72 0.90 -1.19 -15.51
C ALA A 72 0.79 -1.28 -17.04
N ALA A 73 1.91 -1.46 -17.74
CA ALA A 73 1.95 -1.71 -19.19
C ALA A 73 1.33 -3.08 -19.58
N ARG A 74 1.27 -4.02 -18.63
CA ARG A 74 0.70 -5.36 -18.84
C ARG A 74 -0.84 -5.34 -18.78
N ILE A 75 -1.41 -4.49 -17.92
CA ILE A 75 -2.87 -4.35 -17.77
C ILE A 75 -3.48 -3.71 -19.03
N THR A 76 -2.85 -2.68 -19.60
CA THR A 76 -3.36 -2.01 -20.81
C THR A 76 -3.25 -2.86 -22.07
N THR A 77 -2.32 -3.83 -22.11
CA THR A 77 -2.18 -4.77 -23.24
C THR A 77 -3.32 -5.79 -23.25
N VAL A 78 -3.77 -6.25 -22.08
CA VAL A 78 -4.89 -7.21 -21.97
C VAL A 78 -6.21 -6.58 -22.42
N GLU A 79 -6.45 -5.30 -22.12
CA GLU A 79 -7.66 -4.59 -22.58
C GLU A 79 -7.65 -4.32 -24.10
N ARG A 80 -6.48 -4.22 -24.73
CA ARG A 80 -6.34 -4.00 -26.18
C ARG A 80 -6.42 -5.28 -27.01
N SER A 81 -6.18 -6.46 -26.43
CA SER A 81 -6.35 -7.75 -27.11
C SER A 81 -7.76 -8.34 -26.98
N ALA A 82 -8.63 -7.70 -26.19
CA ALA A 82 -10.04 -8.06 -26.04
C ALA A 82 -11.01 -7.16 -26.85
N ALA A 83 -10.48 -6.23 -27.64
CA ALA A 83 -11.19 -5.34 -28.55
C ALA A 83 -10.79 -5.63 -30.01
#